data_AF-A0A922VGW8-F1
#
_entry.id   AF-A0A922VGW8-F1
#
_cell.length_a   1.000
_cell.length_b   1.000
_cell.length_c   1.000
_cell.angle_alpha   90.00
_cell.angle_beta   90.00
_cell.angle_gamma   90.00
#
_symmetry.space_group_name_H-M   'P 1'
#
loop_
_entity.id
_entity.type
_entity.pdbx_description
1 polymer ?
#
loop_
_entity_poly.entity_id
_entity_poly.type
_entity_poly.pdbx_seq_one_letter_code
_entity_poly.pdbx_strand_id
1 'polypeptide(L)'
;VAAWAKGDPDAVGKTINEGTDAVPELEKILLTDRNKRWAAVINDMLNHPGISFVAVGAGHLAGKYSVQNQLKRYRITATRVKY
;
A
#
# COMPACT_ATOMS: atom_id res chain seq x y z
N VAL A 1 -9.67 -16.33 -5.05
CA VAL A 1 -8.42 -16.97 -5.53
C VAL A 1 -7.93 -16.39 -6.87
N ALA A 2 -8.78 -16.19 -7.88
CA ALA A 2 -8.35 -15.68 -9.19
C ALA A 2 -7.61 -14.32 -9.16
N ALA A 3 -8.07 -13.36 -8.36
CA ALA A 3 -7.42 -12.05 -8.22
C ALA A 3 -6.00 -12.15 -7.62
N TRP A 4 -5.83 -13.02 -6.61
CA TRP A 4 -4.53 -13.32 -6.01
C TRP A 4 -3.56 -13.92 -7.03
N ALA A 5 -4.01 -14.94 -7.78
CA ALA A 5 -3.18 -15.61 -8.79
C ALA A 5 -2.73 -14.66 -9.91
N LYS A 6 -3.56 -13.66 -10.25
CA LYS A 6 -3.23 -12.62 -11.24
C LYS A 6 -2.37 -11.49 -10.66
N GLY A 7 -2.16 -11.47 -9.34
CA GLY A 7 -1.49 -10.38 -8.65
C GLY A 7 -2.21 -9.05 -8.82
N ASP A 8 -3.54 -9.05 -8.75
CA ASP A 8 -4.40 -7.87 -8.81
C ASP A 8 -4.61 -7.34 -7.37
N PRO A 9 -3.79 -6.36 -6.91
CA PRO A 9 -3.87 -5.88 -5.53
C PRO A 9 -5.18 -5.15 -5.25
N ASP A 10 -5.77 -4.46 -6.23
CA ASP A 10 -7.00 -3.72 -6.02
C ASP A 10 -8.18 -4.68 -5.83
N ALA A 11 -8.30 -5.71 -6.67
CA ALA A 11 -9.34 -6.72 -6.51
C ALA A 11 -9.17 -7.54 -5.22
N VAL A 12 -7.94 -7.92 -4.86
CA VAL A 12 -7.67 -8.64 -3.60
C VAL A 12 -7.93 -7.75 -2.39
N GLY A 13 -7.48 -6.50 -2.43
CA GLY A 13 -7.65 -5.54 -1.35
C GLY A 13 -9.11 -5.19 -1.13
N LYS A 14 -9.92 -5.08 -2.18
CA LYS A 14 -11.37 -4.91 -2.05
C LYS A 14 -12.00 -6.03 -1.22
N THR A 15 -11.72 -7.29 -1.55
CA THR A 15 -12.25 -8.43 -0.79
C THR A 15 -11.73 -8.49 0.64
N ILE A 16 -10.46 -8.15 0.88
CA ILE A 16 -9.87 -8.16 2.23
C ILE A 16 -10.40 -6.99 3.08
N ASN A 17 -10.62 -5.83 2.48
CA ASN A 17 -10.98 -4.60 3.17
C ASN A 17 -12.50 -4.35 3.22
N GLU A 18 -13.33 -5.22 2.63
CA GLU A 18 -14.80 -5.12 2.59
C GLU A 18 -15.44 -4.84 3.97
N GLY A 19 -14.87 -5.38 5.05
CA GLY A 19 -15.34 -5.13 6.42
C GLY A 19 -14.82 -3.84 7.07
N THR A 20 -13.64 -3.36 6.66
CA THR A 20 -13.04 -2.12 7.15
C THR A 20 -13.67 -0.88 6.52
N ASP A 21 -14.10 -0.96 5.25
CA ASP A 21 -14.71 0.16 4.54
C ASP A 21 -16.08 0.55 5.14
N ALA A 22 -16.75 -0.40 5.81
CA ALA A 22 -18.00 -0.18 6.53
C ALA A 22 -17.82 0.65 7.82
N VAL A 23 -16.59 0.77 8.34
CA VAL A 23 -16.27 1.50 9.57
C VAL A 23 -15.13 2.49 9.26
N PRO A 24 -15.43 3.74 8.87
CA PRO A 24 -14.43 4.70 8.40
C PRO A 24 -13.27 4.96 9.37
N GLU A 25 -13.53 4.92 10.68
CA GLU A 25 -12.50 5.06 11.70
C GLU A 25 -11.49 3.90 11.66
N LEU A 26 -11.96 2.68 11.40
CA LEU A 26 -11.12 1.50 11.31
C LEU A 26 -10.26 1.52 10.04
N GLU A 27 -10.82 1.90 8.88
CA GLU A 27 -10.06 2.14 7.65
C GLU A 27 -8.95 3.19 7.89
N LYS A 28 -9.29 4.27 8.61
CA LYS A 28 -8.33 5.33 8.93
C LYS A 28 -7.15 4.81 9.76
N ILE A 29 -7.42 4.06 10.82
CA ILE A 29 -6.40 3.58 11.76
C ILE A 29 -5.55 2.45 11.13
N LEU A 30 -6.20 1.48 10.49
CA LEU A 30 -5.53 0.28 9.99
C LEU A 30 -4.78 0.53 8.69
N LEU A 31 -5.34 1.33 7.78
CA LEU A 31 -4.79 1.54 6.45
C LEU A 31 -4.29 2.95 6.25
N THR A 32 -5.15 3.97 6.35
CA THR A 32 -4.80 5.33 5.90
C THR A 32 -3.62 5.92 6.66
N ASP A 33 -3.71 5.98 8.00
CA ASP A 33 -2.65 6.60 8.81
C ASP A 33 -1.39 5.73 8.86
N ARG A 34 -1.56 4.41 8.77
CA ARG A 34 -0.44 3.47 8.69
C ARG A 34 0.33 3.64 7.37
N ASN A 35 -0.36 3.74 6.25
CA ASN A 35 0.25 3.94 4.93
C ASN A 35 0.93 5.31 4.82
N LYS A 36 0.38 6.36 5.46
CA LYS A 36 1.07 7.66 5.56
C LYS A 36 2.40 7.55 6.29
N ARG A 37 2.41 6.87 7.46
CA ARG A 37 3.65 6.62 8.21
C ARG A 37 4.66 5.80 7.41
N TRP A 38 4.20 4.74 6.73
CA TRP A 38 5.07 3.96 5.86
C TRP A 38 5.65 4.75 4.71
N ALA A 39 4.88 5.63 4.06
CA ALA A 39 5.42 6.47 3.00
C ALA A 39 6.56 7.38 3.47
N ALA A 40 6.44 7.94 4.69
CA ALA A 40 7.53 8.70 5.32
C ALA A 40 8.76 7.82 5.57
N VAL A 41 8.57 6.64 6.16
CA VAL A 41 9.67 5.69 6.43
C VAL A 41 10.36 5.26 5.13
N ILE A 42 9.61 4.97 4.07
CA ILE A 42 10.17 4.57 2.77
C ILE A 42 10.94 5.73 2.14
N ASN A 43 10.43 6.97 2.22
CA ASN A 43 11.15 8.15 1.77
C ASN A 43 12.51 8.27 2.49
N ASP A 44 12.52 8.05 3.79
CA ASP A 44 13.75 8.12 4.59
C ASP A 44 14.72 6.99 4.22
N MET A 45 14.22 5.77 4.02
CA MET A 45 15.02 4.63 3.54
C MET A 45 15.71 4.95 2.21
N LEU A 46 15.03 5.62 1.28
CA LEU A 46 15.57 5.99 -0.03
C LEU A 46 16.68 7.06 0.03
N ASN A 47 16.84 7.77 1.16
CA ASN A 47 17.97 8.67 1.37
C ASN A 47 19.28 7.94 1.72
N HIS A 48 19.21 6.62 1.96
CA HIS A 48 20.37 5.80 2.27
C HIS A 48 20.73 4.91 1.06
N PRO A 49 22.02 4.84 0.66
CA PRO A 49 22.44 3.97 -0.44
C PRO A 49 22.17 2.48 -0.14
N GLY A 50 21.64 1.76 -1.13
CA GLY A 50 21.42 0.32 -1.06
C GLY A 50 20.08 -0.12 -1.65
N ILE A 51 19.75 -1.41 -1.45
CA ILE A 51 18.45 -1.98 -1.82
C ILE A 51 17.67 -2.26 -0.55
N SER A 52 16.49 -1.64 -0.42
CA SER A 52 15.53 -1.97 0.65
C SER A 52 14.41 -2.85 0.10
N PHE A 53 14.00 -3.85 0.88
CA PHE A 53 12.85 -4.70 0.59
C PHE A 53 11.74 -4.44 1.62
N VAL A 54 10.52 -4.15 1.15
CA VAL A 54 9.37 -3.87 1.99
C VAL A 54 8.25 -4.84 1.64
N ALA A 55 7.91 -5.72 2.58
CA ALA A 55 6.78 -6.64 2.47
C ALA A 55 5.56 -6.09 3.20
N VAL A 56 4.40 -6.12 2.54
CA VAL A 56 3.14 -5.63 3.09
C VAL A 56 1.99 -6.56 2.75
N GLY A 57 0.92 -6.52 3.53
CA GLY A 57 -0.34 -7.20 3.19
C GLY A 57 -1.05 -6.53 2.00
N ALA A 58 -1.83 -7.29 1.23
CA ALA A 58 -2.49 -6.81 0.02
C ALA A 58 -3.41 -5.59 0.24
N GLY A 59 -4.05 -5.48 1.42
CA GLY A 59 -4.87 -4.32 1.79
C GLY A 59 -4.09 -2.98 1.79
N HIS A 60 -2.77 -3.00 1.96
CA HIS A 60 -1.92 -1.80 1.91
C HIS A 60 -1.57 -1.36 0.49
N LEU A 61 -1.76 -2.24 -0.50
CA LEU A 61 -1.46 -1.97 -1.91
C LEU A 61 -2.68 -1.51 -2.70
N ALA A 62 -3.86 -1.53 -2.09
CA ALA A 62 -5.14 -1.29 -2.73
C ALA A 62 -5.76 0.07 -2.35
N GLY A 63 -6.56 0.63 -3.25
CA GLY A 63 -7.40 1.78 -2.98
C GLY A 63 -6.68 3.14 -2.92
N LYS A 64 -7.45 4.21 -2.71
CA LYS A 64 -6.97 5.60 -2.81
C LYS A 64 -5.89 5.98 -1.80
N TYR A 65 -5.82 5.27 -0.67
CA TYR A 65 -4.85 5.54 0.39
C TYR A 65 -3.74 4.49 0.46
N SER A 66 -3.59 3.66 -0.57
CA SER A 66 -2.50 2.69 -0.67
C SER A 66 -1.11 3.32 -0.47
N VAL A 67 -0.13 2.51 -0.08
CA VAL A 67 1.25 2.97 0.12
C VAL A 67 1.78 3.66 -1.14
N GLN A 68 1.54 3.08 -2.32
CA GLN A 68 1.98 3.63 -3.60
C GLN A 68 1.38 5.02 -3.86
N ASN A 69 0.13 5.24 -3.47
CA ASN A 69 -0.52 6.54 -3.59
C ASN A 69 0.03 7.56 -2.58
N GLN A 70 0.35 7.13 -1.35
CA GLN A 70 0.97 8.03 -0.35
C GLN A 70 2.39 8.44 -0.75
N LEU A 71 3.16 7.56 -1.40
CA LEU A 71 4.51 7.86 -1.90
C LEU A 71 4.56 9.03 -2.89
N LYS A 72 3.47 9.27 -3.64
CA LYS A 72 3.37 10.41 -4.56
C LYS A 72 3.53 11.77 -3.86
N ARG A 73 3.17 11.87 -2.58
CA ARG A 73 3.36 13.09 -1.76
C ARG A 73 4.84 13.46 -1.59
N TYR A 74 5.72 12.47 -1.68
CA TYR A 74 7.16 12.60 -1.62
C TYR A 74 7.81 12.61 -3.02
N ARG A 75 7.00 12.77 -4.08
CA ARG A 75 7.44 12.70 -5.49
C ARG A 75 8.06 11.35 -5.88
N ILE A 76 7.74 10.29 -5.15
CA ILE A 76 8.20 8.92 -5.44
C ILE A 76 7.12 8.19 -6.23
N THR A 77 7.51 7.59 -7.35
CA THR A 77 6.62 6.77 -8.18
C THR A 77 6.96 5.30 -8.00
N ALA A 78 5.99 4.50 -7.54
CA ALA A 78 6.10 3.06 -7.53
C ALA A 78 5.66 2.49 -8.89
N THR A 79 6.49 1.65 -9.50
CA THR A 79 6.19 0.97 -10.75
C THR A 79 6.17 -0.54 -10.53
N ARG A 80 5.20 -1.23 -11.15
CA ARG A 80 5.13 -2.69 -11.10
C ARG A 80 6.23 -3.25 -12.00
N VAL A 81 7.17 -3.98 -11.41
CA VAL A 81 8.16 -4.74 -12.17
C VAL A 81 7.48 -5.99 -12.73
N LYS A 82 7.58 -6.20 -14.05
CA LYS A 82 7.12 -7.44 -14.69
C LYS A 82 8.18 -8.52 -14.50
N TYR A 83 7.75 -9.70 -14.10
CA TYR A 83 8.52 -10.94 -14.11
C TYR A 83 8.00 -11.85 -15.22
#